data_AF-A0A8H8T262-F1
#
_entry.id   AF-A0A8H8T262-F1
#
_cell.length_a   1.000
_cell.length_b   1.000
_cell.length_c   1.000
_cell.angle_alpha   90.00
_cell.angle_beta   90.00
_cell.angle_gamma   90.00
#
_symmetry.space_group_name_H-M   'P 1'
#
loop_
_entity.id
_entity.type
_entity.pdbx_description
1 polymer ?
#
loop_
_entity_poly.entity_id
_entity_poly.type
_entity_poly.pdbx_seq_one_letter_code
_entity_poly.pdbx_strand_id
1 'polypeptide(L)'
;MCLGFYRFGPDGASWDDAGSCTPPRLGYTVDDAILQLTGQKDLAKIALKALMGILILHPIACGLVFLSLLASLVTTWHPVRALNVISLIAVILSAVAATIVFVIDIVLIPIARQKVEEATKNALTVALGNGAWMTLGAVAALWLGVIGASVIACGCFGCGKRRGRRAKKNQYGGAEKLHSLDNGSSATATEMSPRQRNKVSRRATIAGPQNIILGGKTVIASGAIIRGDLRRTGTGSAVVISLGRYCLISEQCIMRPPYKTYRGNFNYYPMKIGDHVHIGAGTVVEAATIGNHVEIGKNCVIGKFTIIKDCAKIDDNSIVPPNTVIPALARFGGSPAQFIEELPESTMENVEIHTKGYYSRFQPQEPAGH
;
A
#
# COMPACT_ATOMS: atom_id res chain seq x y z
N MET A 1 4.60 26.19 -32.53
CA MET A 1 5.26 24.94 -32.96
C MET A 1 4.20 23.96 -33.44
N CYS A 2 4.27 23.49 -34.67
CA CYS A 2 3.34 22.47 -35.14
C CYS A 2 3.71 21.12 -34.51
N LEU A 3 2.74 20.49 -33.84
CA LEU A 3 2.85 19.16 -33.21
C LEU A 3 2.70 18.03 -34.24
N GLY A 4 3.29 18.21 -35.42
CA GLY A 4 3.26 17.21 -36.48
C GLY A 4 4.12 16.01 -36.12
N PHE A 5 3.64 14.82 -36.48
CA PHE A 5 4.44 13.60 -36.42
C PHE A 5 5.52 13.58 -37.50
N TYR A 6 5.20 14.16 -38.66
CA TYR A 6 6.06 14.25 -39.83
C TYR A 6 6.29 15.71 -40.21
N ARG A 7 7.51 16.03 -40.64
CA ARG A 7 7.85 17.30 -41.29
C ARG A 7 8.22 17.02 -42.74
N PHE A 8 7.63 17.79 -43.65
CA PHE A 8 7.88 17.72 -45.09
C PHE A 8 8.59 19.00 -45.52
N GLY A 9 9.62 18.88 -46.35
CA GLY A 9 10.37 20.05 -46.83
C GLY A 9 11.32 19.70 -47.98
N PRO A 10 11.71 20.72 -48.77
CA PRO A 10 12.70 20.56 -49.83
C PRO A 10 14.08 20.23 -49.26
N ASP A 11 14.93 19.64 -50.09
CA ASP A 11 16.31 19.28 -49.73
C ASP A 11 17.09 20.52 -49.24
N GLY A 12 17.61 20.47 -48.01
CA GLY A 12 18.36 21.56 -47.38
C GLY A 12 17.54 22.54 -46.54
N ALA A 13 16.26 22.29 -46.29
CA ALA A 13 15.43 23.14 -45.42
C ALA A 13 15.94 23.17 -43.96
N SER A 14 16.10 24.37 -43.41
CA SER A 14 16.35 24.59 -41.97
C SER A 14 15.03 24.49 -41.19
N TRP A 15 14.95 23.56 -40.25
CA TRP A 15 13.70 23.17 -39.57
C TRP A 15 13.36 24.01 -38.32
N ASP A 16 13.81 25.27 -38.29
CA ASP A 16 13.74 26.16 -37.12
C ASP A 16 12.60 27.20 -37.20
N ASP A 17 11.94 27.34 -38.35
CA ASP A 17 10.89 28.36 -38.52
C ASP A 17 9.48 27.89 -38.16
N ALA A 18 8.71 28.83 -37.60
CA ALA A 18 7.31 28.70 -37.25
C ALA A 18 6.44 28.54 -38.52
N GLY A 19 6.41 27.34 -39.08
CA GLY A 19 5.51 26.98 -40.17
C GLY A 19 4.04 27.26 -39.82
N SER A 20 3.27 27.68 -40.83
CA SER A 20 1.82 27.76 -40.79
C SER A 20 1.25 26.36 -40.51
N CYS A 21 0.64 26.17 -39.34
CA CYS A 21 0.03 24.89 -38.99
C CYS A 21 -1.36 24.80 -39.61
N THR A 22 -1.67 23.67 -40.24
CA THR A 22 -3.03 23.39 -40.68
C THR A 22 -3.93 23.17 -39.45
N PRO A 23 -5.19 23.64 -39.49
CA PRO A 23 -6.12 23.47 -38.39
C PRO A 23 -6.38 21.98 -38.11
N PRO A 24 -6.67 21.60 -36.85
CA PRO A 24 -6.91 20.22 -36.48
C PRO A 24 -8.13 19.67 -37.24
N ARG A 25 -7.94 18.59 -38.00
CA ARG A 25 -8.97 17.93 -38.80
C ARG A 25 -8.84 16.41 -38.64
N LEU A 26 -9.96 15.73 -38.41
CA LEU A 26 -10.00 14.26 -38.37
C LEU A 26 -10.01 13.72 -39.79
N GLY A 27 -8.99 12.92 -40.11
CA GLY A 27 -8.84 12.27 -41.41
C GLY A 27 -7.93 13.03 -42.38
N TYR A 28 -7.31 12.27 -43.29
CA TYR A 28 -6.53 12.80 -44.40
C TYR A 28 -7.33 12.64 -45.68
N THR A 29 -7.83 13.74 -46.22
CA THR A 29 -8.30 13.81 -47.61
C THR A 29 -7.16 14.37 -48.43
N VAL A 30 -6.53 13.55 -49.27
CA VAL A 30 -5.58 14.04 -50.26
C VAL A 30 -6.40 14.50 -51.46
N ASP A 31 -6.26 15.77 -51.82
CA ASP A 31 -6.90 16.31 -53.02
C ASP A 31 -6.48 15.51 -54.26
N ASP A 32 -7.44 15.21 -55.13
CA ASP A 32 -7.23 14.41 -56.35
C ASP A 32 -6.13 14.98 -57.25
N ALA A 33 -5.83 16.28 -57.13
CA ALA A 33 -4.73 16.97 -57.82
C ALA A 33 -3.34 16.42 -57.44
N ILE A 34 -3.11 16.00 -56.19
CA ILE A 34 -1.83 15.41 -55.75
C ILE A 34 -1.74 13.94 -56.19
N LEU A 35 -2.87 13.22 -56.18
CA LEU A 35 -2.97 11.84 -56.67
C LEU A 35 -2.71 11.72 -58.18
N GLN A 36 -3.06 12.74 -58.97
CA GLN A 36 -2.80 12.79 -60.41
C GLN A 36 -1.32 12.98 -60.75
N LEU A 37 -0.55 13.67 -59.90
CA LEU A 37 0.90 13.89 -60.11
C LEU A 37 1.74 12.62 -59.83
N THR A 38 1.26 11.73 -58.97
CA THR A 38 1.98 10.49 -58.58
C THR A 38 1.68 9.25 -59.44
N GLY A 39 0.77 9.33 -60.41
CA GLY A 39 0.52 8.26 -61.40
C GLY A 39 -0.02 6.92 -60.88
N GLN A 40 -0.18 6.73 -59.56
CA GLN A 40 -0.49 5.41 -58.96
C GLN A 40 -1.66 5.50 -57.97
N LYS A 41 -2.88 5.52 -58.51
CA LYS A 41 -4.14 5.72 -57.76
C LYS A 41 -4.43 4.63 -56.72
N ASP A 42 -4.10 3.38 -57.03
CA ASP A 42 -4.43 2.24 -56.15
C ASP A 42 -3.46 2.10 -54.96
N LEU A 43 -2.17 2.39 -55.17
CA LEU A 43 -1.14 2.26 -54.14
C LEU A 43 -1.30 3.36 -53.06
N ALA A 44 -1.65 4.57 -53.49
CA ALA A 44 -1.89 5.70 -52.59
C ALA A 44 -3.14 5.48 -51.71
N LYS A 45 -4.21 4.91 -52.27
CA LYS A 45 -5.44 4.60 -51.52
C LYS A 45 -5.24 3.50 -50.48
N ILE A 46 -4.44 2.47 -50.80
CA ILE A 46 -4.06 1.41 -49.86
C ILE A 46 -3.16 1.96 -48.74
N ALA A 47 -2.18 2.80 -49.09
CA ALA A 47 -1.31 3.45 -48.11
C ALA A 47 -2.08 4.38 -47.16
N LEU A 48 -3.03 5.17 -47.67
CA LEU A 48 -3.87 6.05 -46.85
C LEU A 48 -4.79 5.27 -45.91
N LYS A 49 -5.37 4.16 -46.36
CA LYS A 49 -6.23 3.32 -45.52
C LYS A 49 -5.45 2.66 -44.39
N ALA A 50 -4.21 2.24 -44.65
CA ALA A 50 -3.28 1.79 -43.62
C ALA A 50 -2.95 2.93 -42.64
N LEU A 51 -2.59 4.11 -43.14
CA LEU A 51 -2.24 5.29 -42.34
C LEU A 51 -3.39 5.74 -41.42
N MET A 52 -4.64 5.66 -41.89
CA MET A 52 -5.84 5.93 -41.09
C MET A 52 -6.01 4.93 -39.93
N GLY A 53 -5.78 3.64 -40.18
CA GLY A 53 -5.83 2.62 -39.13
C GLY A 53 -4.79 2.87 -38.03
N ILE A 54 -3.61 3.35 -38.42
CA ILE A 54 -2.52 3.70 -37.50
C ILE A 54 -2.85 4.96 -36.68
N LEU A 55 -3.46 5.96 -37.32
CA LEU A 55 -3.84 7.21 -36.64
C LEU A 55 -4.95 7.00 -35.60
N ILE A 56 -5.84 6.02 -35.80
CA ILE A 56 -6.90 5.66 -34.85
C ILE A 56 -6.34 4.90 -33.63
N LEU A 57 -5.22 4.21 -33.79
CA LEU A 57 -4.60 3.44 -32.70
C LEU A 57 -4.07 4.34 -31.57
N HIS A 58 -3.67 5.57 -31.89
CA HIS A 58 -3.16 6.55 -30.94
C HIS A 58 -4.20 7.02 -29.91
N PRO A 59 -5.40 7.50 -30.29
CA PRO A 59 -6.49 7.80 -29.35
C PRO A 59 -6.86 6.62 -28.46
N ILE A 60 -6.85 5.40 -28.99
CA ILE A 60 -7.16 4.19 -28.23
C ILE A 60 -6.10 3.95 -27.16
N ALA A 61 -4.81 4.05 -27.51
CA ALA A 61 -3.71 3.95 -26.54
C ALA A 61 -3.79 5.04 -25.48
N CYS A 62 -4.08 6.29 -25.86
CA CYS A 62 -4.32 7.39 -24.92
C CYS A 62 -5.50 7.09 -23.98
N GLY A 63 -6.59 6.50 -24.47
CA GLY A 63 -7.73 6.07 -23.68
C GLY A 63 -7.37 4.99 -22.66
N LEU A 64 -6.56 4.00 -23.06
CA LEU A 64 -6.08 2.95 -22.14
C LEU A 64 -5.16 3.51 -21.06
N VAL A 65 -4.28 4.45 -21.41
CA VAL A 65 -3.42 5.14 -20.44
C VAL A 65 -4.26 5.96 -19.47
N PHE A 66 -5.29 6.68 -19.95
CA PHE A 66 -6.20 7.43 -19.10
C PHE A 66 -6.97 6.52 -18.14
N LEU A 67 -7.48 5.38 -18.62
CA LEU A 67 -8.14 4.39 -17.76
C LEU A 67 -7.17 3.80 -16.71
N SER A 68 -5.91 3.55 -17.09
CA SER A 68 -4.88 3.09 -16.14
C SER A 68 -4.58 4.15 -15.07
N LEU A 69 -4.59 5.44 -15.45
CA LEU A 69 -4.42 6.56 -14.54
C LEU A 69 -5.62 6.68 -13.59
N LEU A 70 -6.85 6.52 -14.09
CA LEU A 70 -8.05 6.49 -13.25
C LEU A 70 -8.01 5.32 -12.27
N ALA A 71 -7.61 4.12 -12.72
CA ALA A 71 -7.44 2.97 -11.83
C ALA A 71 -6.38 3.22 -10.76
N SER A 72 -5.25 3.83 -11.13
CA SER A 72 -4.22 4.27 -10.18
C SER A 72 -4.69 5.39 -9.26
N LEU A 73 -5.60 6.25 -9.69
CA LEU A 73 -6.19 7.24 -8.81
C LEU A 73 -7.08 6.52 -7.80
N VAL A 74 -8.02 5.68 -8.24
CA VAL A 74 -8.96 4.94 -7.39
C VAL A 74 -8.24 4.12 -6.31
N THR A 75 -7.08 3.52 -6.58
CA THR A 75 -6.27 2.83 -5.56
C THR A 75 -5.75 3.77 -4.47
N THR A 76 -5.49 5.05 -4.78
CA THR A 76 -5.15 6.07 -3.76
C THR A 76 -6.33 6.47 -2.89
N TRP A 77 -7.56 6.38 -3.41
CA TRP A 77 -8.80 6.68 -2.67
C TRP A 77 -9.28 5.48 -1.84
N HIS A 78 -9.10 4.25 -2.34
CA HIS A 78 -9.57 3.02 -1.70
C HIS A 78 -8.44 1.96 -1.65
N PRO A 79 -7.78 1.77 -0.48
CA PRO A 79 -6.63 0.88 -0.34
C PRO A 79 -7.05 -0.59 -0.16
N VAL A 80 -7.74 -1.15 -1.16
CA VAL A 80 -8.09 -2.57 -1.20
C VAL A 80 -6.97 -3.33 -1.90
N ARG A 81 -6.41 -4.37 -1.27
CA ARG A 81 -5.26 -5.14 -1.82
C ARG A 81 -5.51 -5.67 -3.23
N ALA A 82 -6.74 -6.05 -3.56
CA ALA A 82 -7.12 -6.53 -4.89
C ALA A 82 -7.03 -5.44 -5.97
N LEU A 83 -7.36 -4.18 -5.64
CA LEU A 83 -7.33 -3.07 -6.60
C LEU A 83 -5.90 -2.70 -7.02
N ASN A 84 -4.91 -2.93 -6.15
CA ASN A 84 -3.50 -2.70 -6.50
C ASN A 84 -3.01 -3.67 -7.58
N VAL A 85 -3.44 -4.94 -7.51
CA VAL A 85 -3.10 -5.95 -8.52
C VAL A 85 -3.79 -5.62 -9.85
N ILE A 86 -5.06 -5.20 -9.81
CA ILE A 86 -5.81 -4.80 -11.01
C ILE A 86 -5.20 -3.56 -11.66
N SER A 87 -4.81 -2.55 -10.88
CA SER A 87 -4.14 -1.36 -11.42
C SER A 87 -2.78 -1.70 -12.02
N LEU A 88 -2.03 -2.64 -11.44
CA LEU A 88 -0.74 -3.08 -12.00
C LEU A 88 -0.93 -3.76 -13.36
N ILE A 89 -1.91 -4.65 -13.49
CA ILE A 89 -2.27 -5.28 -14.76
C ILE A 89 -2.69 -4.23 -15.80
N ALA A 90 -3.53 -3.27 -15.41
CA ALA A 90 -4.00 -2.22 -16.31
C ALA A 90 -2.86 -1.32 -16.83
N VAL A 91 -1.91 -0.93 -15.95
CA VAL A 91 -0.75 -0.11 -16.35
C VAL A 91 0.17 -0.91 -17.28
N ILE A 92 0.40 -2.20 -17.02
CA ILE A 92 1.19 -3.06 -17.91
C ILE A 92 0.54 -3.18 -19.29
N LEU A 93 -0.77 -3.43 -19.37
CA LEU A 93 -1.49 -3.51 -20.63
C LEU A 93 -1.41 -2.19 -21.41
N SER A 94 -1.53 -1.05 -20.73
CA SER A 94 -1.40 0.26 -21.37
C SER A 94 0.02 0.54 -21.89
N ALA A 95 1.06 0.14 -21.14
CA ALA A 95 2.45 0.30 -21.56
C ALA A 95 2.76 -0.56 -22.78
N VAL A 96 2.29 -1.80 -22.81
CA VAL A 96 2.44 -2.69 -23.98
C VAL A 96 1.72 -2.11 -25.20
N ALA A 97 0.47 -1.67 -25.06
CA ALA A 97 -0.26 -1.04 -26.15
C ALA A 97 0.47 0.19 -26.71
N ALA A 98 0.99 1.07 -25.84
CA ALA A 98 1.76 2.24 -26.25
C ALA A 98 3.09 1.88 -26.94
N THR A 99 3.78 0.83 -26.49
CA THR A 99 4.99 0.35 -27.19
C THR A 99 4.70 -0.17 -28.58
N ILE A 100 3.57 -0.86 -28.77
CA ILE A 100 3.16 -1.37 -30.09
C ILE A 100 2.91 -0.21 -31.05
N VAL A 101 2.19 0.82 -30.61
CA VAL A 101 1.95 2.04 -31.40
C VAL A 101 3.27 2.69 -31.82
N PHE A 102 4.18 2.88 -30.85
CA PHE A 102 5.46 3.52 -31.11
C PHE A 102 6.34 2.73 -32.09
N VAL A 103 6.34 1.40 -32.00
CA VAL A 103 7.08 0.54 -32.94
C VAL A 103 6.51 0.68 -34.36
N ILE A 104 5.18 0.70 -34.49
CA ILE A 104 4.51 0.91 -35.78
C ILE A 104 4.94 2.24 -36.38
N ASP A 105 4.96 3.31 -35.59
CA ASP A 105 5.38 4.63 -36.06
C ASP A 105 6.84 4.71 -36.50
N ILE A 106 7.75 4.06 -35.77
CA ILE A 106 9.17 4.00 -36.17
C ILE A 106 9.32 3.26 -37.49
N VAL A 107 8.60 2.15 -37.69
CA VAL A 107 8.68 1.32 -38.90
C VAL A 107 8.08 2.02 -40.12
N LEU A 108 7.06 2.87 -39.93
CA LEU A 108 6.44 3.63 -41.02
C LEU A 108 7.36 4.65 -41.67
N ILE A 109 8.30 5.23 -40.92
CA ILE A 109 9.18 6.30 -41.42
C ILE A 109 10.06 5.84 -42.58
N PRO A 110 10.85 4.75 -42.47
CA PRO A 110 11.66 4.30 -43.60
C PRO A 110 10.79 3.85 -44.78
N ILE A 111 9.64 3.24 -44.53
CA ILE A 111 8.69 2.84 -45.58
C ILE A 111 8.15 4.07 -46.32
N ALA A 112 7.79 5.12 -45.59
CA ALA A 112 7.30 6.37 -46.15
C ALA A 112 8.39 7.11 -46.92
N ARG A 113 9.63 7.18 -46.39
CA ARG A 113 10.77 7.78 -47.08
C ARG A 113 11.04 7.12 -48.43
N GLN A 114 11.12 5.79 -48.46
CA GLN A 114 11.36 5.05 -49.69
C GLN A 114 10.27 5.33 -50.74
N LYS A 115 9.00 5.34 -50.33
CA LYS A 115 7.89 5.61 -51.26
C LYS A 115 7.80 7.07 -51.71
N VAL A 116 8.18 8.03 -50.87
CA VAL A 116 8.15 9.46 -51.22
C VAL A 116 9.32 9.82 -52.13
N GLU A 117 10.52 9.32 -51.85
CA GLU A 117 11.70 9.53 -52.68
C GLU A 117 11.49 8.98 -54.10
N GLU A 118 10.88 7.79 -54.22
CA GLU A 118 10.52 7.17 -55.49
C GLU A 118 9.44 7.98 -56.25
N ALA A 119 8.43 8.51 -55.54
CA ALA A 119 7.33 9.26 -56.15
C ALA A 119 7.69 10.71 -56.51
N THR A 120 8.68 11.32 -55.85
CA THR A 120 9.01 12.76 -56.00
C THR A 120 10.39 13.04 -56.60
N LYS A 121 11.14 12.02 -57.03
CA LYS A 121 12.49 12.18 -57.60
C LYS A 121 13.42 13.02 -56.72
N ASN A 122 13.47 12.72 -55.42
CA ASN A 122 14.29 13.42 -54.42
C ASN A 122 14.00 14.93 -54.28
N ALA A 123 12.79 15.40 -54.58
CA ALA A 123 12.43 16.81 -54.37
C ALA A 123 11.94 17.12 -52.93
N LEU A 124 11.58 16.08 -52.16
CA LEU A 124 11.00 16.23 -50.83
C LEU A 124 11.64 15.24 -49.84
N THR A 125 12.23 15.79 -48.77
CA THR A 125 12.70 14.99 -47.63
C THR A 125 11.63 14.90 -46.54
N VAL A 126 11.55 13.74 -45.90
CA VAL A 126 10.63 13.48 -44.77
C VAL A 126 11.44 13.39 -43.49
N ALA A 127 11.27 14.34 -42.56
CA ALA A 127 11.96 14.33 -41.27
C ALA A 127 11.01 13.99 -40.10
N LEU A 128 11.60 13.48 -39.02
CA LEU A 128 10.91 13.24 -37.75
C LEU A 128 10.42 14.56 -37.16
N GLY A 129 9.12 14.66 -36.92
CA GLY A 129 8.52 15.79 -36.21
C GLY A 129 8.59 15.64 -34.70
N ASN A 130 8.27 16.71 -33.97
CA ASN A 130 8.26 16.73 -32.51
C ASN A 130 7.27 15.69 -31.93
N GLY A 131 6.21 15.33 -32.67
CA GLY A 131 5.23 14.33 -32.25
C GLY A 131 5.84 12.95 -31.99
N ALA A 132 6.83 12.53 -32.79
CA ALA A 132 7.51 11.24 -32.60
C ALA A 132 8.40 11.23 -31.35
N TRP A 133 9.03 12.36 -31.03
CA TRP A 133 9.79 12.52 -29.79
C TRP A 133 8.87 12.52 -28.57
N MET A 134 7.65 13.04 -28.71
CA MET A 134 6.65 12.99 -27.65
C MET A 134 6.13 11.56 -27.40
N THR A 135 5.94 10.75 -28.43
CA THR A 135 5.53 9.35 -28.25
C THR A 135 6.63 8.50 -27.61
N LEU A 136 7.90 8.72 -27.98
CA LEU A 136 9.05 8.12 -27.29
C LEU A 136 9.05 8.47 -25.79
N GLY A 137 8.88 9.77 -25.48
CA GLY A 137 8.82 10.25 -24.10
C GLY A 137 7.66 9.64 -23.31
N ALA A 138 6.49 9.49 -23.95
CA ALA A 138 5.32 8.86 -23.35
C ALA A 138 5.57 7.37 -23.04
N VAL A 139 6.18 6.62 -23.96
CA VAL A 139 6.54 5.21 -23.74
C VAL A 139 7.52 5.07 -22.58
N ALA A 140 8.56 5.90 -22.52
CA ALA A 140 9.53 5.89 -21.42
C ALA A 140 8.85 6.18 -20.07
N ALA A 141 7.97 7.19 -20.02
CA ALA A 141 7.21 7.54 -18.82
C ALA A 141 6.28 6.39 -18.37
N LEU A 142 5.65 5.67 -19.29
CA LEU A 142 4.78 4.52 -18.97
C LEU A 142 5.57 3.37 -18.35
N TRP A 143 6.75 3.05 -18.87
CA TRP A 143 7.61 2.01 -18.28
C TRP A 143 8.14 2.39 -16.90
N LEU A 144 8.48 3.67 -16.67
CA LEU A 144 8.77 4.17 -15.32
C LEU A 144 7.55 4.06 -14.39
N GLY A 145 6.35 4.31 -14.92
CA GLY A 145 5.09 4.07 -14.23
C GLY A 145 4.87 2.61 -13.83
N VAL A 146 5.19 1.65 -14.72
CA VAL A 146 5.15 0.21 -14.44
C VAL A 146 6.11 -0.15 -13.30
N ILE A 147 7.34 0.36 -13.34
CA ILE A 147 8.34 0.12 -12.28
C ILE A 147 7.85 0.69 -10.95
N GLY A 148 7.31 1.91 -10.95
CA GLY A 148 6.73 2.54 -9.76
C GLY A 148 5.56 1.75 -9.18
N ALA A 149 4.62 1.32 -10.03
CA ALA A 149 3.48 0.50 -9.63
C ALA A 149 3.93 -0.88 -9.10
N SER A 150 4.95 -1.47 -9.71
CA SER A 150 5.56 -2.73 -9.27
C SER A 150 6.22 -2.60 -7.90
N VAL A 151 6.97 -1.53 -7.64
CA VAL A 151 7.56 -1.25 -6.32
C VAL A 151 6.47 -1.09 -5.25
N ILE A 152 5.35 -0.42 -5.58
CA ILE A 152 4.22 -0.25 -4.68
C ILE A 152 3.51 -1.59 -4.41
N ALA A 153 3.35 -2.44 -5.43
CA ALA A 153 2.69 -3.74 -5.32
C ALA A 153 3.53 -4.78 -4.57
N CYS A 154 4.85 -4.83 -4.83
CA CYS A 154 5.78 -5.80 -4.24
C CYS A 154 6.36 -5.33 -2.89
N GLY A 155 6.29 -4.04 -2.56
CA GLY A 155 6.84 -3.49 -1.32
C GLY A 155 8.38 -3.44 -1.28
N CYS A 156 9.06 -3.73 -2.40
CA CYS A 156 10.50 -4.04 -2.45
C CYS A 156 11.47 -2.88 -2.21
N PHE A 157 11.03 -1.64 -1.93
CA PHE A 157 11.98 -0.52 -1.76
C PHE A 157 11.72 0.43 -0.58
N GLY A 158 10.82 0.12 0.35
CA GLY A 158 10.61 0.97 1.55
C GLY A 158 10.12 2.41 1.28
N CYS A 159 10.08 2.89 0.02
CA CYS A 159 9.55 4.20 -0.38
C CYS A 159 8.02 4.30 -0.23
N GLY A 160 7.31 3.19 -0.04
CA GLY A 160 5.90 3.18 0.36
C GLY A 160 5.65 3.71 1.79
N LYS A 161 6.68 3.89 2.62
CA LYS A 161 6.51 4.38 4.00
C LYS A 161 6.22 5.89 4.12
N ARG A 162 6.42 6.71 3.08
CA ARG A 162 6.25 8.19 3.21
C ARG A 162 4.86 8.74 2.88
N ARG A 163 3.94 8.00 2.24
CA ARG A 163 2.55 8.48 2.01
C ARG A 163 1.49 7.87 2.94
N GLY A 164 1.86 6.92 3.80
CA GLY A 164 0.99 6.37 4.85
C GLY A 164 0.74 7.29 6.05
N ARG A 165 1.32 8.51 6.09
CA ARG A 165 1.20 9.42 7.24
C ARG A 165 -0.02 10.37 7.22
N ARG A 166 -0.78 10.48 6.12
CA ARG A 166 -2.00 11.32 6.08
C ARG A 166 -3.32 10.56 5.96
N ALA A 167 -3.29 9.27 5.62
CA ALA A 167 -4.49 8.44 5.42
C ALA A 167 -4.81 7.46 6.56
N LYS A 168 -4.05 7.48 7.68
CA LYS A 168 -4.31 6.66 8.87
C LYS A 168 -5.43 7.23 9.78
N LYS A 169 -6.37 7.99 9.21
CA LYS A 169 -7.52 8.56 9.94
C LYS A 169 -8.83 7.80 9.71
N ASN A 170 -8.98 7.00 8.64
CA ASN A 170 -10.28 6.38 8.30
C ASN A 170 -10.29 4.84 8.23
N GLN A 171 -9.22 4.14 8.62
CA GLN A 171 -9.15 2.66 8.56
C GLN A 171 -9.60 1.95 9.86
N TYR A 172 -10.72 2.38 10.44
CA TYR A 172 -11.45 1.64 11.49
C TYR A 172 -12.91 1.36 11.11
N GLY A 173 -13.19 1.24 9.80
CA GLY A 173 -14.44 0.70 9.30
C GLY A 173 -14.13 -0.28 8.17
N GLY A 174 -14.53 -1.54 8.30
CA GLY A 174 -14.45 -2.52 7.22
C GLY A 174 -13.35 -3.57 7.38
N ALA A 175 -13.59 -4.56 8.24
CA ALA A 175 -12.97 -5.87 8.13
C ALA A 175 -14.10 -6.91 8.24
N GLU A 176 -14.80 -7.14 7.13
CA GLU A 176 -15.65 -8.31 6.93
C GLU A 176 -15.04 -9.14 5.79
N LYS A 177 -14.94 -10.46 6.03
CA LYS A 177 -14.67 -11.57 5.10
C LYS A 177 -13.29 -11.65 4.45
N LEU A 178 -12.50 -12.63 4.90
CA LEU A 178 -12.36 -13.91 4.19
C LEU A 178 -11.68 -14.96 5.09
N HIS A 179 -12.45 -15.94 5.58
CA HIS A 179 -12.04 -17.36 5.57
C HIS A 179 -13.24 -18.21 5.98
N SER A 180 -13.91 -18.75 4.98
CA SER A 180 -14.65 -20.00 5.06
C SER A 180 -13.66 -21.15 4.83
N LEU A 181 -13.91 -22.28 5.51
CA LEU A 181 -13.18 -23.56 5.48
C LEU A 181 -11.90 -23.50 6.34
N ASP A 182 -11.74 -24.25 7.44
CA ASP A 182 -12.16 -25.63 7.67
C ASP A 182 -12.97 -25.86 8.96
N ASN A 183 -13.89 -26.82 8.82
CA ASN A 183 -14.58 -27.50 9.90
C ASN A 183 -13.67 -28.52 10.57
N GLY A 184 -13.79 -28.61 11.90
CA GLY A 184 -13.73 -29.84 12.68
C GLY A 184 -12.41 -30.63 12.66
N SER A 185 -11.64 -30.56 13.75
CA SER A 185 -11.14 -31.79 14.37
C SER A 185 -10.73 -31.54 15.81
N SER A 186 -11.15 -32.49 16.64
CA SER A 186 -10.84 -32.71 18.03
C SER A 186 -9.38 -32.45 18.43
N ALA A 187 -9.25 -32.06 19.69
CA ALA A 187 -8.05 -32.23 20.47
C ALA A 187 -7.48 -33.65 20.30
N THR A 188 -6.32 -33.76 19.67
CA THR A 188 -5.38 -34.87 19.85
C THR A 188 -3.98 -34.29 19.96
N ALA A 189 -3.40 -34.52 21.13
CA ALA A 189 -2.01 -34.24 21.41
C ALA A 189 -1.15 -35.20 20.58
N THR A 190 -0.47 -34.66 19.57
CA THR A 190 0.64 -35.35 18.91
C THR A 190 1.89 -34.53 19.16
N GLU A 191 2.88 -35.15 19.82
CA GLU A 191 4.20 -34.59 20.05
C GLU A 191 4.77 -34.02 18.76
N MET A 192 5.07 -32.72 18.83
CA MET A 192 5.70 -31.97 17.76
C MET A 192 6.87 -31.22 18.42
N SER A 193 8.09 -31.40 17.87
CA SER A 193 9.32 -30.63 18.18
C SER A 193 9.01 -29.19 18.63
N PRO A 194 9.75 -28.53 19.54
CA PRO A 194 9.33 -27.29 20.23
C PRO A 194 9.18 -26.09 19.27
N ARG A 195 8.10 -26.12 18.48
CA ARG A 195 7.73 -25.16 17.45
C ARG A 195 6.95 -24.06 18.13
N GLN A 196 7.67 -23.04 18.61
CA GLN A 196 7.26 -21.63 18.56
C GLN A 196 5.76 -21.35 18.84
N ARG A 197 5.21 -21.94 19.91
CA ARG A 197 3.82 -21.82 20.33
C ARG A 197 3.66 -20.69 21.34
N ASN A 198 2.46 -20.14 21.46
CA ASN A 198 2.13 -19.21 22.53
C ASN A 198 2.27 -19.91 23.89
N LYS A 199 2.92 -19.24 24.85
CA LYS A 199 3.13 -19.74 26.20
C LYS A 199 2.14 -19.05 27.13
N VAL A 200 1.13 -19.78 27.61
CA VAL A 200 0.08 -19.23 28.47
C VAL A 200 0.16 -19.89 29.85
N SER A 201 0.26 -19.08 30.90
CA SER A 201 0.24 -19.58 32.28
C SER A 201 -1.13 -20.14 32.65
N ARG A 202 -1.16 -21.25 33.41
CA ARG A 202 -2.40 -21.84 33.95
C ARG A 202 -3.12 -20.92 34.95
N ARG A 203 -2.39 -20.00 35.57
CA ARG A 203 -2.93 -18.99 36.49
C ARG A 203 -3.45 -17.74 35.79
N ALA A 204 -3.32 -17.64 34.46
CA ALA A 204 -3.88 -16.52 33.71
C ALA A 204 -5.39 -16.74 33.49
N THR A 205 -6.18 -15.68 33.61
CA THR A 205 -7.63 -15.73 33.37
C THR A 205 -7.94 -15.08 32.03
N ILE A 206 -8.38 -15.89 31.07
CA ILE A 206 -8.77 -15.43 29.73
C ILE A 206 -10.29 -15.58 29.60
N ALA A 207 -11.00 -14.46 29.62
CA ALA A 207 -12.45 -14.43 29.46
C ALA A 207 -12.82 -14.18 27.99
N GLY A 208 -13.78 -14.96 27.44
CA GLY A 208 -14.23 -14.80 26.05
C GLY A 208 -13.15 -15.10 25.00
N PRO A 209 -12.54 -16.30 24.99
CA PRO A 209 -11.45 -16.66 24.07
C PRO A 209 -11.80 -16.49 22.59
N GLN A 210 -13.06 -16.68 22.20
CA GLN A 210 -13.57 -16.47 20.84
C GLN A 210 -13.41 -15.02 20.35
N ASN A 211 -13.27 -14.07 21.27
CA ASN A 211 -13.13 -12.64 20.97
C ASN A 211 -11.68 -12.15 21.12
N ILE A 212 -10.73 -13.06 21.38
CA ILE A 212 -9.33 -12.75 21.62
C ILE A 212 -8.49 -13.42 20.54
N ILE A 213 -7.66 -12.62 19.86
CA ILE A 213 -6.69 -13.13 18.90
C ILE A 213 -5.31 -12.99 19.50
N LEU A 214 -4.62 -14.12 19.67
CA LEU A 214 -3.22 -14.17 20.08
C LEU A 214 -2.33 -14.35 18.85
N GLY A 215 -1.45 -13.38 18.59
CA GLY A 215 -0.37 -13.56 17.63
C GLY A 215 0.60 -14.65 18.09
N GLY A 216 1.46 -15.09 17.17
CA GLY A 216 2.43 -16.16 17.43
C GLY A 216 3.53 -15.76 18.41
N LYS A 217 4.03 -16.73 19.17
CA LYS A 217 5.13 -16.60 20.13
C LYS A 217 4.86 -15.57 21.23
N THR A 218 3.60 -15.44 21.64
CA THR A 218 3.21 -14.58 22.77
C THR A 218 3.42 -15.30 24.10
N VAL A 219 3.72 -14.55 25.16
CA VAL A 219 3.84 -15.06 26.53
C VAL A 219 2.84 -14.35 27.43
N ILE A 220 2.04 -15.13 28.15
CA ILE A 220 1.09 -14.64 29.15
C ILE A 220 1.52 -15.21 30.50
N ALA A 221 2.00 -14.34 31.39
CA ALA A 221 2.49 -14.71 32.70
C ALA A 221 1.36 -15.00 33.71
N SER A 222 1.75 -15.43 34.91
CA SER A 222 0.82 -15.82 35.97
C SER A 222 -0.04 -14.64 36.44
N GLY A 223 -1.32 -14.88 36.69
CA GLY A 223 -2.25 -13.86 37.20
C GLY A 223 -2.63 -12.75 36.20
N ALA A 224 -2.19 -12.83 34.94
CA ALA A 224 -2.66 -11.91 33.91
C ALA A 224 -4.14 -12.16 33.60
N ILE A 225 -4.92 -11.10 33.50
CA ILE A 225 -6.37 -11.14 33.25
C ILE A 225 -6.64 -10.46 31.91
N ILE A 226 -7.18 -11.21 30.95
CA ILE A 226 -7.56 -10.70 29.63
C ILE A 226 -9.07 -10.82 29.46
N ARG A 227 -9.74 -9.67 29.34
CA ARG A 227 -11.21 -9.59 29.28
C ARG A 227 -11.74 -9.41 27.86
N GLY A 228 -11.95 -10.52 27.15
CA GLY A 228 -12.63 -10.56 25.84
C GLY A 228 -14.15 -10.75 25.94
N ASP A 229 -14.70 -10.91 27.14
CA ASP A 229 -16.14 -10.99 27.42
C ASP A 229 -16.87 -9.66 27.18
N LEU A 230 -16.15 -8.54 27.33
CA LEU A 230 -16.68 -7.19 27.24
C LEU A 230 -16.79 -6.72 25.78
N ARG A 231 -17.99 -6.88 25.18
CA ARG A 231 -18.24 -6.56 23.76
C ARG A 231 -19.23 -5.40 23.57
N ARG A 232 -19.23 -4.85 22.36
CA ARG A 232 -20.24 -3.89 21.87
C ARG A 232 -21.61 -4.56 21.77
N THR A 233 -22.66 -3.88 22.24
CA THR A 233 -24.05 -4.36 22.20
C THR A 233 -24.69 -4.23 20.81
N GLY A 234 -23.99 -4.60 19.74
CA GLY A 234 -24.48 -4.47 18.36
C GLY A 234 -24.13 -5.68 17.48
N THR A 235 -24.74 -5.76 16.30
CA THR A 235 -24.50 -6.79 15.28
C THR A 235 -23.13 -6.61 14.63
N GLY A 236 -22.21 -7.55 14.89
CA GLY A 236 -20.90 -7.61 14.25
C GLY A 236 -19.98 -8.65 14.91
N SER A 237 -19.07 -9.24 14.13
CA SER A 237 -18.01 -10.10 14.65
C SER A 237 -17.04 -9.25 15.49
N ALA A 238 -17.19 -9.31 16.81
CA ALA A 238 -16.53 -8.42 17.73
C ALA A 238 -15.26 -9.09 18.29
N VAL A 239 -14.19 -9.16 17.49
CA VAL A 239 -12.85 -9.35 18.08
C VAL A 239 -12.61 -8.14 18.97
N VAL A 240 -12.54 -8.37 20.27
CA VAL A 240 -12.42 -7.30 21.26
C VAL A 240 -10.96 -7.02 21.54
N ILE A 241 -10.10 -8.04 21.60
CA ILE A 241 -8.67 -7.86 21.89
C ILE A 241 -7.87 -8.60 20.82
N SER A 242 -6.97 -7.88 20.16
CA SER A 242 -6.04 -8.44 19.20
C SER A 242 -4.61 -8.16 19.65
N LEU A 243 -3.84 -9.22 19.84
CA LEU A 243 -2.43 -9.21 20.23
C LEU A 243 -1.57 -9.60 19.02
N GLY A 244 -0.51 -8.84 18.77
CA GLY A 244 0.52 -9.16 17.77
C GLY A 244 1.44 -10.31 18.18
N ARG A 245 2.52 -10.47 17.43
CA ARG A 245 3.56 -11.49 17.63
C ARG A 245 4.58 -11.03 18.67
N TYR A 246 5.15 -11.97 19.42
CA TYR A 246 6.15 -11.69 20.47
C TYR A 246 5.70 -10.68 21.54
N CYS A 247 4.40 -10.63 21.83
CA CYS A 247 3.91 -9.84 22.96
C CYS A 247 4.20 -10.57 24.27
N LEU A 248 4.68 -9.81 25.25
CA LEU A 248 5.00 -10.27 26.59
C LEU A 248 4.07 -9.58 27.57
N ILE A 249 3.18 -10.37 28.16
CA ILE A 249 2.25 -9.90 29.19
C ILE A 249 2.78 -10.42 30.52
N SER A 250 3.27 -9.51 31.35
CA SER A 250 3.81 -9.82 32.67
C SER A 250 2.72 -10.13 33.70
N GLU A 251 3.15 -10.50 34.89
CA GLU A 251 2.28 -10.98 35.96
C GLU A 251 1.28 -9.93 36.42
N GLN A 252 0.09 -10.38 36.83
CA GLN A 252 -0.97 -9.52 37.38
C GLN A 252 -1.40 -8.36 36.45
N CYS A 253 -1.07 -8.42 35.16
CA CYS A 253 -1.50 -7.42 34.19
C CYS A 253 -3.00 -7.57 33.91
N ILE A 254 -3.74 -6.46 33.90
CA ILE A 254 -5.18 -6.45 33.61
C ILE A 254 -5.41 -5.77 32.28
N MET A 255 -5.92 -6.51 31.31
CA MET A 255 -6.26 -6.03 30.00
C MET A 255 -7.77 -5.92 29.88
N ARG A 256 -8.25 -4.67 29.83
CA ARG A 256 -9.67 -4.37 29.68
C ARG A 256 -9.89 -3.52 28.42
N PRO A 257 -10.82 -3.91 27.54
CA PRO A 257 -11.17 -3.09 26.40
C PRO A 257 -11.69 -1.71 26.86
N PRO A 258 -11.29 -0.61 26.22
CA PRO A 258 -11.81 0.72 26.57
C PRO A 258 -13.32 0.77 26.36
N TYR A 259 -14.01 1.48 27.26
CA TYR A 259 -15.45 1.69 27.15
C TYR A 259 -15.77 3.19 27.06
N LYS A 260 -16.82 3.50 26.32
CA LYS A 260 -17.45 4.83 26.29
C LYS A 260 -18.93 4.68 26.60
N THR A 261 -19.42 5.50 27.52
CA THR A 261 -20.85 5.58 27.82
C THR A 261 -21.51 6.51 26.81
N TYR A 262 -22.52 6.02 26.09
CA TYR A 262 -23.35 6.82 25.21
C TYR A 262 -24.82 6.61 25.58
N ARG A 263 -25.51 7.69 25.94
CA ARG A 263 -26.94 7.68 26.32
C ARG A 263 -27.31 6.59 27.35
N GLY A 264 -26.45 6.36 28.35
CA GLY A 264 -26.66 5.35 29.40
C GLY A 264 -26.21 3.93 29.03
N ASN A 265 -25.86 3.66 27.78
CA ASN A 265 -25.34 2.36 27.35
C ASN A 265 -23.80 2.34 27.38
N PHE A 266 -23.23 1.33 28.03
CA PHE A 266 -21.79 1.07 28.04
C PHE A 266 -21.38 0.34 26.78
N ASN A 267 -20.60 1.00 25.93
CA ASN A 267 -20.11 0.39 24.71
C ASN A 267 -18.60 0.16 24.79
N TYR A 268 -18.19 -1.10 24.64
CA TYR A 268 -16.77 -1.50 24.61
C TYR A 268 -16.22 -1.41 23.19
N TYR A 269 -15.01 -0.87 23.07
CA TYR A 269 -14.30 -0.73 21.82
C TYR A 269 -13.14 -1.72 21.76
N PRO A 270 -12.83 -2.25 20.56
CA PRO A 270 -11.76 -3.21 20.42
C PRO A 270 -10.40 -2.57 20.71
N MET A 271 -9.56 -3.30 21.42
CA MET A 271 -8.16 -2.97 21.71
C MET A 271 -7.25 -3.72 20.72
N LYS A 272 -6.32 -2.99 20.10
CA LYS A 272 -5.30 -3.57 19.23
C LYS A 272 -3.91 -3.36 19.81
N ILE A 273 -3.11 -4.42 19.82
CA ILE A 273 -1.74 -4.42 20.32
C ILE A 273 -0.84 -4.92 19.20
N GLY A 274 0.19 -4.14 18.91
CA GLY A 274 1.16 -4.44 17.87
C GLY A 274 2.08 -5.62 18.19
N ASP A 275 3.11 -5.78 17.36
CA ASP A 275 4.15 -6.79 17.52
C ASP A 275 5.26 -6.29 18.47
N HIS A 276 5.93 -7.21 19.16
CA HIS A 276 7.05 -6.91 20.06
C HIS A 276 6.69 -5.93 21.19
N VAL A 277 5.53 -6.13 21.82
CA VAL A 277 5.08 -5.30 22.93
C VAL A 277 5.43 -5.96 24.25
N HIS A 278 6.07 -5.22 25.14
CA HIS A 278 6.34 -5.64 26.52
C HIS A 278 5.43 -4.86 27.47
N ILE A 279 4.60 -5.58 28.24
CA ILE A 279 3.72 -5.01 29.25
C ILE A 279 4.23 -5.45 30.63
N GLY A 280 4.66 -4.49 31.45
CA GLY A 280 5.18 -4.73 32.79
C GLY A 280 4.15 -5.29 33.77
N ALA A 281 4.65 -5.83 34.88
CA ALA A 281 3.83 -6.48 35.91
C ALA A 281 2.92 -5.46 36.62
N GLY A 282 1.72 -5.88 37.02
CA GLY A 282 0.75 -5.03 37.73
C GLY A 282 0.18 -3.88 36.89
N THR A 283 0.45 -3.85 35.59
CA THR A 283 -0.02 -2.78 34.71
C THR A 283 -1.47 -3.00 34.28
N VAL A 284 -2.26 -1.92 34.28
CA VAL A 284 -3.65 -1.91 33.81
C VAL A 284 -3.70 -1.24 32.44
N VAL A 285 -4.21 -1.96 31.45
CA VAL A 285 -4.25 -1.50 30.06
C VAL A 285 -5.69 -1.29 29.63
N GLU A 286 -6.06 -0.03 29.37
CA GLU A 286 -7.34 0.38 28.76
C GLU A 286 -7.14 1.18 27.45
N ALA A 287 -5.99 1.01 26.79
CA ALA A 287 -5.67 1.68 25.52
C ALA A 287 -6.59 1.23 24.36
N ALA A 288 -6.82 2.12 23.40
CA ALA A 288 -7.47 1.75 22.14
C ALA A 288 -6.50 1.05 21.18
N THR A 289 -5.26 1.55 21.10
CA THR A 289 -4.24 0.98 20.22
C THR A 289 -2.86 1.15 20.82
N ILE A 290 -2.10 0.06 20.83
CA ILE A 290 -0.69 0.01 21.17
C ILE A 290 0.08 -0.33 19.90
N GLY A 291 1.07 0.48 19.55
CA GLY A 291 1.94 0.30 18.40
C GLY A 291 2.87 -0.90 18.53
N ASN A 292 3.81 -1.00 17.59
CA ASN A 292 4.84 -2.04 17.59
C ASN A 292 6.08 -1.60 18.39
N HIS A 293 6.83 -2.55 18.94
CA HIS A 293 8.06 -2.31 19.71
C HIS A 293 7.86 -1.37 20.90
N VAL A 294 6.70 -1.48 21.57
CA VAL A 294 6.38 -0.65 22.73
C VAL A 294 6.82 -1.34 24.01
N GLU A 295 7.46 -0.57 24.89
CA GLU A 295 7.83 -1.02 26.22
C GLU A 295 7.01 -0.26 27.27
N ILE A 296 6.15 -0.96 28.00
CA ILE A 296 5.37 -0.42 29.10
C ILE A 296 5.96 -0.92 30.40
N GLY A 297 6.31 0.01 31.28
CA GLY A 297 6.80 -0.26 32.63
C GLY A 297 5.83 -1.03 33.52
N LYS A 298 6.29 -1.32 34.72
CA LYS A 298 5.56 -1.99 35.80
C LYS A 298 4.65 -1.01 36.53
N ASN A 299 3.53 -1.51 37.08
CA ASN A 299 2.55 -0.74 37.85
C ASN A 299 2.03 0.50 37.11
N CYS A 300 1.99 0.45 35.78
CA CYS A 300 1.50 1.56 34.97
C CYS A 300 -0.02 1.49 34.84
N VAL A 301 -0.66 2.65 34.72
CA VAL A 301 -2.10 2.73 34.45
C VAL A 301 -2.28 3.44 33.11
N ILE A 302 -2.70 2.71 32.09
CA ILE A 302 -2.94 3.25 30.75
C ILE A 302 -4.41 3.64 30.63
N GLY A 303 -4.66 4.94 30.52
CA GLY A 303 -6.01 5.49 30.45
C GLY A 303 -6.81 5.04 29.22
N LYS A 304 -8.14 5.18 29.33
CA LYS A 304 -9.11 4.81 28.30
C LYS A 304 -8.84 5.54 26.99
N PHE A 305 -8.93 4.82 25.87
CA PHE A 305 -8.72 5.38 24.52
C PHE A 305 -7.35 6.01 24.29
N THR A 306 -6.36 5.70 25.14
CA THR A 306 -4.98 6.10 24.88
C THR A 306 -4.48 5.43 23.60
N ILE A 307 -3.73 6.19 22.80
CA ILE A 307 -3.08 5.70 21.58
C ILE A 307 -1.58 5.78 21.81
N ILE A 308 -0.94 4.63 21.91
CA ILE A 308 0.52 4.52 22.03
C ILE A 308 1.08 4.21 20.64
N LYS A 309 1.97 5.06 20.14
CA LYS A 309 2.61 4.85 18.83
C LYS A 309 3.82 3.91 18.95
N ASP A 310 4.42 3.62 17.80
CA ASP A 310 5.50 2.64 17.68
C ASP A 310 6.77 3.10 18.41
N CYS A 311 7.53 2.17 18.99
CA CYS A 311 8.79 2.43 19.71
C CYS A 311 8.66 3.41 20.89
N ALA A 312 7.47 3.53 21.48
CA ALA A 312 7.28 4.31 22.69
C ALA A 312 7.72 3.53 23.93
N LYS A 313 8.28 4.24 24.92
CA LYS A 313 8.63 3.70 26.23
C LYS A 313 7.83 4.43 27.30
N ILE A 314 7.20 3.68 28.20
CA ILE A 314 6.48 4.21 29.35
C ILE A 314 7.24 3.74 30.59
N ASP A 315 7.70 4.68 31.41
CA ASP A 315 8.44 4.39 32.63
C ASP A 315 7.55 3.75 33.70
N ASP A 316 8.16 3.04 34.65
CA ASP A 316 7.46 2.38 35.75
C ASP A 316 6.64 3.37 36.60
N ASN A 317 5.53 2.88 37.17
CA ASN A 317 4.60 3.64 38.01
C ASN A 317 3.96 4.86 37.31
N SER A 318 3.93 4.87 35.97
CA SER A 318 3.39 5.99 35.21
C SER A 318 1.88 5.86 34.99
N ILE A 319 1.18 6.99 35.06
CA ILE A 319 -0.27 7.05 34.84
C ILE A 319 -0.54 7.86 33.58
N VAL A 320 -0.88 7.19 32.49
CA VAL A 320 -1.20 7.84 31.22
C VAL A 320 -2.66 8.29 31.24
N PRO A 321 -2.94 9.59 31.06
CA PRO A 321 -4.32 10.08 31.09
C PRO A 321 -5.15 9.51 29.93
N PRO A 322 -6.49 9.41 30.09
CA PRO A 322 -7.36 8.94 29.02
C PRO A 322 -7.32 9.88 27.81
N ASN A 323 -7.55 9.34 26.62
CA ASN A 323 -7.47 10.03 25.32
C ASN A 323 -6.09 10.63 24.97
N THR A 324 -5.03 10.24 25.70
CA THR A 324 -3.67 10.72 25.41
C THR A 324 -3.10 10.02 24.19
N VAL A 325 -2.34 10.75 23.38
CA VAL A 325 -1.60 10.20 22.25
C VAL A 325 -0.12 10.29 22.56
N ILE A 326 0.52 9.14 22.78
CA ILE A 326 1.97 9.06 22.97
C ILE A 326 2.63 8.96 21.58
N PRO A 327 3.46 9.94 21.17
CA PRO A 327 4.16 9.91 19.89
C PRO A 327 5.14 8.73 19.79
N ALA A 328 5.56 8.44 18.55
CA ALA A 328 6.54 7.37 18.32
C ALA A 328 7.91 7.80 18.84
N LEU A 329 8.76 6.83 19.23
CA LEU A 329 10.11 7.10 19.73
C LEU A 329 10.15 8.09 20.91
N ALA A 330 9.14 8.07 21.78
CA ALA A 330 9.10 8.96 22.95
C ALA A 330 9.11 8.17 24.25
N ARG A 331 9.85 8.68 25.24
CA ARG A 331 9.79 8.21 26.63
C ARG A 331 8.79 9.07 27.41
N PHE A 332 7.80 8.42 28.00
CA PHE A 332 6.79 9.05 28.86
C PHE A 332 6.94 8.51 30.28
N GLY A 333 6.79 9.39 31.27
CA GLY A 333 6.84 8.97 32.67
C GLY A 333 6.15 9.93 33.61
N GLY A 334 5.86 9.44 34.83
CA GLY A 334 5.24 10.21 35.90
C GLY A 334 3.73 9.99 36.02
N SER A 335 3.14 10.67 37.00
CA SER A 335 1.71 10.60 37.33
C SER A 335 1.17 12.02 37.54
N PRO A 336 0.59 12.66 36.52
CA PRO A 336 0.28 12.14 35.18
C PRO A 336 1.52 12.01 34.28
N ALA A 337 1.48 11.06 33.34
CA ALA A 337 2.59 10.79 32.44
C ALA A 337 2.83 11.98 31.49
N GLN A 338 4.04 12.52 31.52
CA GLN A 338 4.49 13.60 30.63
C GLN A 338 5.61 13.10 29.74
N PHE A 339 5.82 13.82 28.62
CA PHE A 339 6.95 13.59 27.76
C PHE A 339 8.24 13.93 28.51
N ILE A 340 9.20 13.00 28.50
CA ILE A 340 10.51 13.19 29.14
C ILE A 340 11.56 13.48 28.07
N GLU A 341 11.73 12.55 27.14
CA GLU A 341 12.75 12.65 26.09
C GLU A 341 12.34 11.86 24.84
N GLU A 342 13.01 12.16 23.74
CA GLU A 342 12.93 11.37 22.51
C GLU A 342 13.97 10.25 22.56
N LEU A 343 13.54 9.05 22.20
CA LEU A 343 14.34 7.83 22.19
C LEU A 343 15.07 7.69 20.86
N PRO A 344 16.30 7.17 20.85
CA PRO A 344 17.01 6.87 19.62
C PRO A 344 16.33 5.73 18.84
N GLU A 345 16.53 5.69 17.53
CA GLU A 345 15.96 4.65 16.65
C GLU A 345 16.45 3.23 16.99
N SER A 346 17.63 3.11 17.62
CA SER A 346 18.17 1.84 18.14
C SER A 346 17.27 1.17 19.19
N THR A 347 16.36 1.92 19.80
CA THR A 347 15.39 1.38 20.76
C THR A 347 14.52 0.28 20.14
N MET A 348 14.20 0.37 18.84
CA MET A 348 13.41 -0.66 18.15
C MET A 348 14.08 -2.03 18.19
N GLU A 349 15.38 -2.07 17.87
CA GLU A 349 16.20 -3.29 17.87
C GLU A 349 16.39 -3.81 19.29
N ASN A 350 16.63 -2.92 20.26
CA ASN A 350 16.76 -3.28 21.67
C ASN A 350 15.49 -3.96 22.21
N VAL A 351 14.31 -3.43 21.90
CA VAL A 351 13.02 -4.03 22.30
C VAL A 351 12.81 -5.37 21.60
N GLU A 352 13.22 -5.52 20.35
CA GLU A 352 13.13 -6.78 19.63
C GLU A 352 14.04 -7.87 20.23
N ILE A 353 15.30 -7.53 20.53
CA ILE A 353 16.26 -8.43 21.19
C ILE A 353 15.74 -8.80 22.58
N HIS A 354 15.26 -7.82 23.34
CA HIS A 354 14.70 -8.04 24.68
C HIS A 354 13.49 -8.99 24.64
N THR A 355 12.52 -8.73 23.74
CA THR A 355 11.31 -9.54 23.65
C THR A 355 11.58 -10.98 23.20
N LYS A 356 12.46 -11.16 22.21
CA LYS A 356 12.89 -12.49 21.74
C LYS A 356 13.70 -13.23 22.81
N GLY A 357 14.61 -12.53 23.48
CA GLY A 357 15.44 -13.08 24.56
C GLY A 357 14.61 -13.50 25.77
N TYR A 358 13.58 -12.73 26.13
CA TYR A 358 12.65 -13.10 27.18
C TYR A 358 11.83 -14.34 26.78
N TYR A 359 11.32 -14.39 25.54
CA TYR A 359 10.56 -15.55 25.05
C TYR A 359 11.40 -16.85 25.07
N SER A 360 12.67 -16.79 24.69
CA SER A 360 13.56 -17.95 24.67
C SER A 360 13.91 -18.43 26.09
N ARG A 361 14.16 -17.49 27.01
CA ARG A 361 14.48 -17.79 28.43
C ARG A 361 13.27 -18.15 29.28
N PHE A 362 12.05 -17.83 28.84
CA PHE A 362 10.85 -18.08 29.62
C PHE A 362 10.66 -19.58 29.90
N GLN A 363 10.83 -19.94 31.17
CA GLN A 363 10.51 -21.24 31.73
C GLN A 363 9.14 -21.14 32.44
N PRO A 364 8.25 -22.14 32.28
CA PRO A 364 7.01 -22.17 33.03
C PRO A 364 7.34 -22.31 34.52
N GLN A 365 6.98 -21.30 35.33
CA GLN A 365 7.07 -21.45 36.78
C GLN A 365 6.04 -22.48 37.24
N GLU A 366 6.49 -23.46 38.02
CA GLU A 366 5.60 -24.39 38.69
C GLU A 366 4.71 -23.62 39.67
N PRO A 367 3.41 -23.96 39.75
CA PRO A 367 2.55 -23.31 40.71
C PRO A 367 3.05 -23.62 42.11
N ALA A 368 3.58 -22.60 42.82
CA ALA A 368 3.84 -22.69 44.25
C ALA A 368 2.61 -23.28 44.93
N GLY A 369 2.78 -24.48 45.51
CA GLY A 369 1.71 -25.24 46.15
C GLY A 369 1.16 -24.46 47.34
N HIS A 370 -0.16 -24.35 47.40
CA HIS A 370 -0.90 -23.94 48.59
C HIS A 370 -1.90 -25.03 48.91
#